data_AF-A0A0G0JH21-F1
#
_entry.id   AF-A0A0G0JH21-F1
#
_cell.length_a   1.000
_cell.length_b   1.000
_cell.length_c   1.000
_cell.angle_alpha   90.00
_cell.angle_beta   90.00
_cell.angle_gamma   90.00
#
_symmetry.space_group_name_H-M   'P 1'
#
loop_
_entity.id
_entity.type
_entity.pdbx_description
1 polymer ?
#
loop_
_entity_poly.entity_id
_entity_poly.type
_entity_poly.pdbx_seq_one_letter_code
_entity_poly.pdbx_strand_id
1 'polypeptide(L)'
;MGYEDLEEGEKLKGSKPQTTTTMTLQKAIDMGEYDPEYLSTFPEWLNLSLHIQFQYIREALDNRHRHLITQWAEINNMLDFSLKPHLADALGNIQKQLKKLDRDREKLYLEYSHE
;
A
#
# COMPACT_ATOMS: atom_id res chain seq x y z
N MET A 1 47.24 -47.81 -4.69
CA MET A 1 47.50 -46.84 -5.77
C MET A 1 46.25 -45.96 -5.85
N GLY A 2 46.13 -44.89 -5.08
CA GLY A 2 46.71 -43.53 -5.20
C GLY A 2 45.47 -42.61 -5.28
N TYR A 3 45.29 -41.44 -4.64
CA TYR A 3 46.09 -40.32 -4.11
C TYR A 3 45.25 -39.70 -2.95
N GLU A 4 45.78 -39.31 -1.79
CA GLU A 4 46.30 -37.97 -1.39
C GLU A 4 45.37 -36.74 -1.60
N ASP A 5 45.34 -35.91 -0.54
CA ASP A 5 44.95 -34.48 -0.41
C ASP A 5 43.46 -34.10 -0.22
N LEU A 6 43.04 -33.74 1.01
CA LEU A 6 43.09 -32.40 1.65
C LEU A 6 41.95 -31.47 1.18
N GLU A 7 41.02 -31.11 2.09
CA GLU A 7 40.81 -29.72 2.55
C GLU A 7 39.51 -29.59 3.37
N GLU A 8 39.64 -29.04 4.59
CA GLU A 8 38.55 -28.51 5.40
C GLU A 8 37.90 -27.33 4.67
N GLY A 9 36.61 -27.45 4.35
CA GLY A 9 35.84 -26.43 3.64
C GLY A 9 34.54 -26.09 4.37
N GLU A 10 34.64 -25.09 5.23
CA GLU A 10 33.63 -24.07 5.58
C GLU A 10 32.18 -24.45 5.92
N LYS A 11 31.81 -24.06 7.15
CA LYS A 11 30.45 -23.93 7.65
C LYS A 11 29.62 -23.03 6.73
N LEU A 12 28.69 -23.61 5.96
CA LEU A 12 27.61 -22.86 5.35
C LEU A 12 26.62 -22.40 6.43
N LYS A 13 26.92 -21.25 7.05
CA LYS A 13 25.92 -20.39 7.67
C LYS A 13 25.02 -19.88 6.55
N GLY A 14 23.99 -20.66 6.21
CA GLY A 14 22.87 -20.20 5.41
C GLY A 14 22.04 -19.21 6.22
N SER A 15 22.54 -17.98 6.40
CA SER A 15 21.67 -16.86 6.71
C SER A 15 20.77 -16.66 5.51
N LYS A 16 19.51 -17.12 5.62
CA LYS A 16 18.45 -16.69 4.70
C LYS A 16 18.53 -15.16 4.65
N PRO A 17 18.66 -14.52 3.47
CA PRO A 17 18.49 -13.08 3.41
C PRO A 17 17.07 -12.81 3.92
N GLN A 18 16.98 -12.15 5.07
CA GLN A 18 15.75 -11.46 5.42
C GLN A 18 15.55 -10.45 4.30
N THR A 19 14.62 -10.72 3.41
CA THR A 19 14.11 -9.71 2.50
C THR A 19 13.48 -8.64 3.39
N THR A 20 14.26 -7.65 3.78
CA THR A 20 13.72 -6.36 4.19
C THR A 20 12.99 -5.87 2.96
N THR A 21 11.68 -6.09 2.93
CA THR A 21 10.79 -5.49 1.93
C THR A 21 10.86 -3.99 2.16
N THR A 22 11.89 -3.34 1.61
CA THR A 22 12.04 -1.89 1.63
C THR A 22 10.84 -1.34 0.87
N MET A 23 9.91 -0.74 1.61
CA MET A 23 8.80 -0.02 0.99
C MET A 23 9.37 1.09 0.12
N THR A 24 9.06 1.05 -1.17
CA THR A 24 9.39 2.12 -2.12
C THR A 24 8.23 3.08 -2.23
N LEU A 25 8.49 4.32 -2.68
CA LEU A 25 7.45 5.32 -2.90
C LEU A 25 6.35 4.79 -3.83
N GLN A 26 6.75 4.20 -4.97
CA GLN A 26 5.80 3.60 -5.91
C GLN A 26 4.95 2.51 -5.25
N LYS A 27 5.55 1.67 -4.39
CA LYS A 27 4.80 0.61 -3.74
C LYS A 27 3.78 1.16 -2.74
N ALA A 28 4.10 2.26 -2.06
CA ALA A 28 3.15 2.96 -1.19
C ALA A 28 1.95 3.50 -2.00
N ILE A 29 2.22 4.15 -3.13
CA ILE A 29 1.19 4.65 -4.06
C ILE A 29 0.30 3.53 -4.58
N ASP A 30 0.90 2.40 -5.00
CA ASP A 30 0.16 1.22 -5.49
C ASP A 30 -0.78 0.65 -4.42
N MET A 31 -0.39 0.70 -3.14
CA MET A 31 -1.24 0.28 -2.02
C MET A 31 -2.35 1.29 -1.69
N GLY A 32 -2.31 2.48 -2.29
CA GLY A 32 -3.25 3.56 -2.10
C GLY A 32 -2.91 4.47 -0.92
N GLU A 33 -1.63 4.67 -0.64
CA GLU A 33 -1.17 5.67 0.31
C GLU A 33 -1.09 7.05 -0.34
N TYR A 34 -1.89 7.99 0.18
CA TYR A 34 -2.12 9.30 -0.42
C TYR A 34 -1.84 10.46 0.54
N ASP A 35 -1.44 10.18 1.78
CA ASP A 35 -1.13 11.21 2.78
C ASP A 35 0.22 11.89 2.46
N PRO A 36 0.24 13.19 2.13
CA PRO A 36 1.48 13.91 1.83
C PRO A 36 2.49 13.87 2.98
N GLU A 37 2.02 13.87 4.24
CA GLU A 37 2.90 13.80 5.41
C GLU A 37 3.64 12.46 5.44
N TYR A 38 2.94 11.36 5.18
CA TYR A 38 3.57 10.04 5.08
C TYR A 38 4.48 9.94 3.85
N LEU A 39 4.03 10.43 2.69
CA LEU A 39 4.82 10.35 1.47
C LEU A 39 6.12 11.17 1.57
N SER A 40 6.16 12.22 2.39
CA SER A 40 7.37 13.00 2.69
C SER A 40 8.49 12.21 3.39
N THR A 41 8.19 11.04 3.94
CA THR A 41 9.19 10.14 4.53
C THR A 41 10.10 9.50 3.46
N PHE A 42 9.65 9.46 2.20
CA PHE A 42 10.46 8.96 1.10
C PHE A 42 11.35 10.08 0.53
N PRO A 43 12.68 9.85 0.41
CA PRO A 43 13.58 10.86 -0.16
C PRO A 43 13.26 11.17 -1.63
N GLU A 44 12.67 10.20 -2.35
CA GLU A 44 12.18 10.40 -3.71
C GLU A 44 11.10 11.48 -3.78
N TRP A 45 10.19 11.54 -2.79
CA TRP A 45 9.08 12.49 -2.76
C TRP A 45 9.54 13.94 -2.72
N LEU A 46 10.57 14.22 -1.93
CA LEU A 46 11.12 15.57 -1.73
C LEU A 46 11.76 16.15 -2.99
N ASN A 47 12.16 15.30 -3.94
CA ASN A 47 12.79 15.72 -5.21
C ASN A 47 11.76 15.94 -6.34
N LEU A 48 10.49 15.60 -6.12
CA LEU A 48 9.45 15.75 -7.13
C LEU A 48 8.91 17.18 -7.16
N SER A 49 8.49 17.64 -8.34
CA SER A 49 7.70 18.87 -8.43
C SER A 49 6.31 18.65 -7.85
N LEU A 50 5.71 19.73 -7.35
CA LEU A 50 4.37 19.69 -6.75
C LEU A 50 3.31 19.10 -7.70
N HIS A 51 3.40 19.39 -9.00
CA HIS A 51 2.53 18.79 -10.00
C HIS A 51 2.66 17.26 -10.03
N ILE A 52 3.88 16.72 -9.98
CA ILE A 52 4.11 15.27 -9.99
C ILE A 52 3.69 14.63 -8.67
N GLN A 53 3.96 15.29 -7.53
CA GLN A 53 3.43 14.88 -6.23
C GLN A 53 1.91 14.75 -6.27
N PHE A 54 1.22 15.73 -6.86
CA PHE A 54 -0.22 15.69 -7.01
C PHE A 54 -0.70 14.53 -7.91
N GLN A 55 -0.01 14.24 -9.01
CA GLN A 55 -0.36 13.10 -9.86
C GLN A 55 -0.26 11.78 -9.08
N TYR A 56 0.79 11.60 -8.28
CA TYR A 56 0.92 10.41 -7.43
C TYR A 56 -0.15 10.33 -6.33
N ILE A 57 -0.51 11.46 -5.71
CA ILE A 57 -1.64 11.49 -4.77
C ILE A 57 -2.94 11.09 -5.46
N ARG A 58 -3.20 11.59 -6.67
CA ARG A 58 -4.40 11.22 -7.44
C ARG A 58 -4.42 9.72 -7.76
N GLU A 59 -3.27 9.19 -8.20
CA GLU A 59 -3.12 7.77 -8.48
C GLU A 59 -3.37 6.92 -7.22
N ALA A 60 -2.79 7.30 -6.09
CA ALA A 60 -2.99 6.62 -4.81
C ALA A 60 -4.45 6.67 -4.33
N LEU A 61 -5.12 7.83 -4.46
CA LEU A 61 -6.55 7.96 -4.15
C LEU A 61 -7.40 7.02 -5.02
N ASP A 62 -7.12 6.95 -6.32
CA ASP A 62 -7.84 6.07 -7.24
C ASP A 62 -7.53 4.57 -6.96
N ASN A 63 -6.30 4.23 -6.58
CA ASN A 63 -5.91 2.89 -6.11
C ASN A 63 -6.68 2.51 -4.84
N ARG A 64 -6.70 3.40 -3.84
CA ARG A 64 -7.42 3.20 -2.58
C ARG A 64 -8.92 3.02 -2.81
N HIS A 65 -9.51 3.84 -3.66
CA HIS A 65 -10.93 3.74 -4.01
C HIS A 65 -11.24 2.38 -4.65
N ARG A 66 -10.44 1.95 -5.63
CA ARG A 66 -10.57 0.62 -6.25
C ARG A 66 -10.49 -0.50 -5.22
N HIS A 67 -9.51 -0.46 -4.31
CA HIS A 67 -9.39 -1.46 -3.24
C HIS A 67 -10.63 -1.52 -2.35
N LEU A 68 -11.16 -0.37 -1.93
CA LEU A 68 -12.36 -0.32 -1.09
C LEU A 68 -13.61 -0.82 -1.82
N ILE A 69 -13.78 -0.49 -3.10
CA ILE A 69 -14.88 -0.98 -3.92
C ILE A 69 -14.80 -2.49 -4.12
N THR A 70 -13.61 -3.03 -4.41
CA THR A 70 -13.43 -4.48 -4.53
C THR A 70 -13.80 -5.20 -3.23
N GLN A 71 -13.29 -4.73 -2.09
CA GLN A 71 -13.64 -5.30 -0.77
C GLN A 71 -15.13 -5.18 -0.46
N TRP A 72 -15.75 -4.04 -0.82
CA TRP A 72 -17.19 -3.85 -0.69
C TRP A 72 -17.94 -4.89 -1.53
N ALA A 73 -17.56 -5.10 -2.78
CA ALA A 73 -18.23 -6.05 -3.68
C ALA A 73 -18.08 -7.50 -3.17
N GLU A 74 -16.88 -7.87 -2.71
CA GLU A 74 -16.61 -9.18 -2.11
C GLU A 74 -17.52 -9.46 -0.91
N ILE A 75 -17.71 -8.47 -0.03
CA ILE A 75 -18.57 -8.62 1.15
C ILE A 75 -20.05 -8.66 0.74
N ASN A 76 -20.52 -7.79 -0.16
CA ASN A 76 -21.93 -7.76 -0.58
C ASN A 76 -22.36 -9.03 -1.33
N ASN A 77 -21.44 -9.68 -2.05
CA ASN A 77 -21.71 -10.93 -2.75
C ASN A 77 -21.81 -12.14 -1.81
N MET A 78 -21.57 -11.98 -0.51
CA MET A 78 -21.78 -13.05 0.45
C MET A 78 -23.26 -13.16 0.83
N LEU A 79 -23.86 -14.32 0.50
CA LEU A 79 -25.31 -14.57 0.52
C LEU A 79 -26.00 -14.49 1.89
N ASP A 80 -25.26 -14.54 3.01
CA ASP A 80 -25.89 -14.54 4.32
C ASP A 80 -25.08 -13.81 5.40
N PHE A 81 -25.48 -12.57 5.68
CA PHE A 81 -24.96 -11.75 6.77
C PHE A 81 -25.49 -12.19 8.15
N SER A 82 -26.62 -12.91 8.21
CA SER A 82 -27.18 -13.37 9.49
C SER A 82 -26.30 -14.43 10.15
N LEU A 83 -25.60 -15.23 9.33
CA LEU A 83 -24.61 -16.21 9.78
C LEU A 83 -23.23 -15.59 10.05
N LYS A 84 -22.99 -14.35 9.62
CA LYS A 84 -21.68 -13.67 9.69
C LYS A 84 -21.83 -12.19 10.04
N PRO A 85 -22.25 -11.86 11.27
CA PRO A 85 -22.55 -10.47 11.68
C PRO A 85 -21.33 -9.54 11.60
N HIS A 86 -20.11 -10.06 11.77
CA HIS A 86 -18.87 -9.28 11.63
C HIS A 86 -18.69 -8.65 10.23
N LEU A 87 -19.35 -9.20 9.21
CA LEU A 87 -19.33 -8.64 7.86
C LEU A 87 -20.16 -7.37 7.75
N ALA A 88 -21.22 -7.23 8.56
CA ALA A 88 -22.01 -6.00 8.60
C ALA A 88 -21.17 -4.84 9.15
N ASP A 89 -20.37 -5.10 10.19
CA ASP A 89 -19.43 -4.12 10.74
C ASP A 89 -18.32 -3.77 9.74
N ALA A 90 -17.75 -4.77 9.07
CA ALA A 90 -16.76 -4.56 8.02
C ALA A 90 -17.32 -3.72 6.87
N LEU A 91 -18.54 -4.00 6.42
CA LEU A 91 -19.24 -3.25 5.39
C LEU A 91 -19.45 -1.79 5.81
N GLY A 92 -19.92 -1.57 7.04
CA GLY A 92 -20.09 -0.22 7.60
C GLY A 92 -18.77 0.55 7.69
N ASN A 93 -17.67 -0.13 8.01
CA ASN A 93 -16.35 0.47 8.04
C ASN A 93 -15.84 0.83 6.64
N ILE A 94 -16.05 -0.02 5.63
CA ILE A 94 -15.69 0.29 4.24
C ILE A 94 -16.48 1.50 3.74
N GLN A 95 -17.78 1.58 4.03
CA GLN A 95 -18.61 2.75 3.66
C GLN A 95 -18.13 4.03 4.33
N LYS A 96 -17.72 3.97 5.61
CA LYS A 96 -17.12 5.12 6.30
C LYS A 96 -15.80 5.54 5.66
N GLN A 97 -14.96 4.57 5.27
CA GLN A 97 -13.69 4.83 4.61
C GLN A 97 -13.87 5.45 3.22
N LEU A 98 -14.84 4.98 2.42
CA LEU A 98 -15.18 5.59 1.13
C LEU A 98 -15.59 7.06 1.32
N LYS A 99 -16.49 7.35 2.26
CA LYS A 99 -16.89 8.75 2.55
C LYS A 99 -15.74 9.61 3.03
N LYS A 100 -14.80 9.03 3.79
CA LYS A 100 -13.57 9.74 4.20
C LYS A 100 -12.70 10.03 2.99
N LEU A 101 -12.47 9.03 2.13
CA LEU A 101 -11.67 9.16 0.91
C LEU A 101 -12.22 10.27 -0.01
N ASP A 102 -13.53 10.38 -0.16
CA ASP A 102 -14.15 11.43 -0.97
C ASP A 102 -13.87 12.83 -0.42
N ARG A 103 -13.96 13.00 0.90
CA ARG A 103 -13.64 14.28 1.58
C ARG A 103 -12.16 14.62 1.47
N ASP A 104 -11.30 13.63 1.69
CA ASP A 104 -9.85 13.79 1.59
C ASP A 104 -9.46 14.16 0.15
N ARG A 105 -10.09 13.54 -0.85
CA ARG A 105 -9.93 13.86 -2.27
C ARG A 105 -10.29 15.31 -2.56
N GLU A 106 -11.46 15.77 -2.13
CA GLU A 106 -11.88 17.16 -2.34
C GLU A 106 -10.90 18.14 -1.70
N LYS A 107 -10.51 17.89 -0.45
CA LYS A 107 -9.53 18.70 0.28
C LYS A 107 -8.20 18.79 -0.46
N LEU A 108 -7.61 17.64 -0.84
CA LEU A 108 -6.32 17.59 -1.52
C LEU A 108 -6.38 18.24 -2.90
N TYR A 109 -7.49 18.08 -3.63
CA TYR A 109 -7.67 18.75 -4.92
C TYR A 109 -7.72 20.27 -4.78
N LEU A 110 -8.38 20.79 -3.75
CA LEU A 110 -8.39 22.22 -3.47
C LEU A 110 -6.99 22.73 -3.14
N GLU A 111 -6.29 22.07 -2.21
CA GLU A 111 -4.93 22.43 -1.78
C GLU A 111 -3.95 22.50 -2.94
N TYR A 112 -3.97 21.51 -3.85
CA TYR A 112 -3.05 21.46 -5.00
C TYR A 112 -3.55 22.22 -6.25
N SER A 113 -4.74 22.81 -6.22
CA SER A 113 -5.29 23.62 -7.32
C SER A 113 -5.07 25.13 -7.16
N HIS A 114 -4.64 25.58 -5.99
CA HIS A 114 -4.50 26.99 -5.64
C HIS A 114 -3.06 27.54 -5.78
N GLU A 115 -2.13 26.75 -6.34
CA GLU A 115 -0.75 27.15 -6.68
C GLU A 115 -0.50 27.19 -8.18
#